data_AF-A0A0F9EGD5-F1
#
_entry.id   AF-A0A0F9EGD5-F1
#
_cell.length_a   1.000
_cell.length_b   1.000
_cell.length_c   1.000
_cell.angle_alpha   90.00
_cell.angle_beta   90.00
_cell.angle_gamma   90.00
#
_symmetry.space_group_name_H-M   'P 1'
#
loop_
_entity.id
_entity.type
_entity.pdbx_description
1 polymer ?
#
loop_
_entity_poly.entity_id
_entity_poly.type
_entity_poly.pdbx_seq_one_letter_code
_entity_poly.pdbx_strand_id
1 'polypeptide(L)' 'MIQEFKDFIAKGNVMDMAVGIIIGAAFTAIVSSMVADLINPIIGLFTGGVDFTNN' A
#
# COMPACT_ATOMS: atom_id res chain seq x y z
N MET A 1 27.80 -3.50 -18.45
CA MET A 1 27.04 -3.12 -17.23
C MET A 1 25.89 -2.16 -17.48
N ILE A 2 26.11 -0.91 -17.94
CA ILE A 2 24.97 0.02 -18.19
C ILE A 2 24.07 -0.50 -19.32
N GLN A 3 24.66 -1.04 -20.39
CA GLN A 3 23.90 -1.62 -21.49
C GLN A 3 23.13 -2.88 -21.07
N GLU A 4 23.79 -3.79 -20.36
CA GLU A 4 23.18 -5.01 -19.80
C GLU A 4 22.08 -4.70 -18.77
N PHE A 5 22.24 -3.64 -17.98
CA PHE A 5 21.19 -3.16 -17.08
C PHE A 5 20.00 -2.64 -17.88
N LYS A 6 20.24 -1.84 -18.92
CA LYS A 6 19.19 -1.34 -19.82
C LYS A 6 18.43 -2.48 -20.50
N ASP A 7 19.13 -3.54 -20.91
CA ASP A 7 18.52 -4.74 -21.47
C ASP A 7 17.77 -5.57 -20.40
N PHE A 8 18.22 -5.53 -19.15
CA PHE A 8 17.56 -6.18 -18.01
C PHE A 8 16.24 -5.49 -17.62
N ILE A 9 16.19 -4.17 -17.52
CA ILE A 9 14.94 -3.42 -17.27
C ILE A 9 14.02 -3.38 -18.50
N ALA A 10 14.55 -3.54 -19.72
CA ALA A 10 13.74 -3.71 -20.92
C ALA A 10 12.97 -5.05 -20.97
N LYS A 11 13.30 -6.00 -20.08
CA LYS A 11 12.49 -7.22 -19.90
C LYS A 11 11.17 -6.82 -19.23
N GLY A 12 10.07 -6.88 -19.99
CA GLY A 12 8.73 -6.56 -19.50
C GLY A 12 8.38 -7.24 -18.16
N ASN A 13 8.70 -8.53 -18.01
CA ASN A 13 8.48 -9.27 -16.76
C ASN A 13 9.14 -8.64 -15.52
N VAL A 14 10.31 -8.02 -15.67
CA VAL A 14 11.02 -7.38 -14.54
C VAL A 14 10.42 -6.01 -14.24
N MET A 15 10.09 -5.23 -15.27
CA MET A 15 9.46 -3.92 -15.12
C MET A 15 8.08 -4.03 -14.49
N ASP A 16 7.25 -4.96 -14.95
CA ASP A 16 5.89 -5.19 -14.45
C ASP A 16 5.91 -5.68 -12.99
N MET A 17 6.86 -6.56 -12.65
CA MET A 17 7.10 -6.95 -11.25
C MET A 17 7.47 -5.74 -10.37
N ALA A 18 8.38 -4.89 -10.84
CA ALA A 18 8.85 -3.73 -10.06
C ALA A 18 7.70 -2.73 -9.82
N VAL A 19 6.91 -2.45 -10.86
CA VAL A 19 5.72 -1.59 -10.76
C VAL A 19 4.70 -2.20 -9.79
N GLY A 20 4.45 -3.51 -9.86
CA GLY A 20 3.53 -4.20 -8.94
C GLY A 20 3.94 -4.09 -7.47
N ILE A 21 5.23 -4.20 -7.17
CA ILE A 21 5.75 -4.06 -5.79
C ILE A 21 5.62 -2.61 -5.30
N ILE A 22 5.95 -1.63 -6.14
CA ILE A 22 5.87 -0.20 -5.79
C ILE A 22 4.41 0.20 -5.51
N ILE A 23 3.49 -0.22 -6.39
CA ILE A 23 2.06 0.04 -6.21
C ILE A 23 1.54 -0.69 -4.97
N GLY A 24 1.91 -1.96 -4.74
CA GLY A 24 1.50 -2.71 -3.56
C GLY A 24 1.96 -2.06 -2.25
N ALA A 25 3.20 -1.57 -2.21
CA ALA A 25 3.75 -0.87 -1.05
C ALA A 25 3.03 0.47 -0.80
N ALA A 26 2.83 1.28 -1.84
CA ALA A 26 2.15 2.57 -1.73
C ALA A 26 0.65 2.41 -1.38
N PHE A 27 -0.02 1.42 -1.98
CA PHE A 27 -1.45 1.17 -1.76
C PHE A 27 -1.74 0.72 -0.33
N THR A 28 -0.81 -0.02 0.30
CA THR A 28 -0.94 -0.41 1.71
C THR A 28 -1.05 0.81 2.62
N ALA A 29 -0.27 1.87 2.39
CA ALA A 29 -0.36 3.10 3.16
C ALA A 29 -1.72 3.80 3.00
N ILE A 30 -2.26 3.81 1.77
CA ILE A 30 -3.58 4.39 1.45
C ILE A 30 -4.70 3.61 2.17
N VAL A 31 -4.64 2.27 2.11
CA VAL A 31 -5.63 1.44 2.81
C VAL A 31 -5.51 1.62 4.32
N SER A 32 -4.29 1.70 4.86
CA SER A 32 -4.07 1.93 6.29
C SER A 32 -4.67 3.26 6.78
N SER A 33 -4.43 4.36 6.06
CA SER A 33 -5.01 5.67 6.41
C SER A 33 -6.53 5.66 6.27
N MET A 34 -7.07 5.03 5.23
CA MET A 34 -8.51 4.88 5.04
C MET A 34 -9.15 4.07 6.18
N VAL A 35 -8.49 3.01 6.64
CA VAL A 35 -8.96 2.22 7.78
C VAL A 35 -8.91 3.04 9.07
N ALA A 36 -7.80 3.73 9.34
CA ALA A 36 -7.65 4.54 10.54
C ALA A 36 -8.64 5.73 10.59
N ASP A 37 -8.81 6.44 9.48
CA ASP A 37 -9.55 7.71 9.46
C ASP A 37 -11.05 7.55 9.20
N LEU A 38 -11.46 6.46 8.53
CA LEU A 38 -12.87 6.23 8.18
C LEU A 38 -13.43 4.97 8.85
N ILE A 39 -12.74 3.84 8.78
CA ILE A 39 -13.30 2.57 9.25
C ILE A 39 -13.28 2.50 10.79
N ASN A 40 -12.15 2.79 11.45
CA ASN A 40 -12.01 2.74 12.90
C ASN A 40 -13.00 3.64 13.65
N PRO A 41 -13.23 4.92 13.28
CA PRO A 41 -14.23 5.74 13.95
C PRO A 41 -15.66 5.24 13.71
N ILE A 42 -15.98 4.75 12.51
CA ILE A 42 -17.30 4.18 12.21
C ILE A 42 -17.53 2.92 13.06
N ILE A 43 -16.55 2.02 13.14
CA ILE A 43 -16.64 0.82 13.99
C ILE A 43 -16.74 1.20 15.47
N GLY A 44 -15.95 2.16 15.94
CA GLY A 44 -15.97 2.64 17.33
C GLY A 44 -17.32 3.25 17.75
N LEU A 45 -18.04 3.87 16.80
CA LEU A 45 -19.41 4.36 17.01
C LEU A 45 -20.43 3.21 17.13
N PHE A 46 -20.29 2.14 16.35
CA PHE A 46 -21.21 0.99 16.38
C PHE A 46 -20.91 -0.01 17.51
N THR A 47 -19.67 -0.10 18.01
CA THR A 47 -19.28 -0.99 19.12
C THR A 47 -19.35 -0.33 20.50
N GLY A 48 -19.81 0.92 20.60
CA GLY A 48 -20.17 1.56 21.88
C GLY A 48 -19.03 2.27 22.60
N GLY A 49 -18.12 2.93 21.88
CA GLY A 49 -17.07 3.77 22.48
C GLY A 49 -15.75 3.05 22.76
N VAL A 50 -15.48 1.93 22.07
CA VAL A 50 -14.12 1.38 22.02
C VAL A 50 -13.35 2.22 21.01
N ASP A 51 -12.68 3.24 21.52
CA ASP A 51 -11.87 4.17 20.75
C ASP A 51 -10.55 3.48 20.34
N PHE A 52 -10.50 3.00 19.09
CA PHE A 52 -9.29 2.46 18.47
C PHE A 52 -8.40 3.54 17.85
N THR A 53 -8.68 4.83 18.11
CA THR A 53 -7.88 5.96 17.59
C THR A 53 -6.58 6.15 18.38
N ASN A 54 -6.38 5.45 19.51
CA ASN A 54 -5.25 5.70 20.41
C ASN A 54 -4.40 4.47 20.79
N ASN A 55 -4.18 3.51 19.87
CA ASN A 55 -3.01 2.61 19.89
C ASN A 55 -2.67 2.11 18.49
#